data_AF-A0ABD0YTX2-F1
#
_entry.id   AF-A0ABD0YTX2-F1
#
_cell.length_a   1.000
_cell.length_b   1.000
_cell.length_c   1.000
_cell.angle_alpha   90.00
_cell.angle_beta   90.00
_cell.angle_gamma   90.00
#
_symmetry.space_group_name_H-M   'P 1'
#
loop_
_entity.id
_entity.type
_entity.pdbx_description
1 polymer ?
#
loop_
_entity_poly.entity_id
_entity_poly.type
_entity_poly.pdbx_seq_one_letter_code
_entity_poly.pdbx_strand_id
1 'polypeptide(L)'
;MTCYQIVLNKSFGINEWKDSVKDLMLKAGVYGKETVFLFSDTQIKFESFLEDLNNMLNSGDVPNIYQPEDLDIIYQAMRVPVTDAGLDPTKSNLFQFYLKEVRANLHIVITMRFVGHNSLLF
;
A
#
# COMPACT_ATOMS: atom_id res chain seq x y z
N MET A 1 -15.75 -4.65 -0.44
CA MET A 1 -14.78 -4.17 0.56
C MET A 1 -14.38 -5.23 1.60
N THR A 2 -13.07 -5.54 1.73
CA THR A 2 -12.50 -6.45 2.74
C THR A 2 -11.60 -5.68 3.71
N CYS A 3 -11.70 -5.93 5.03
CA CYS A 3 -10.80 -5.33 6.01
C CYS A 3 -9.56 -6.22 6.22
N TYR A 4 -8.37 -5.63 6.15
CA TYR A 4 -7.09 -6.27 6.39
C TYR A 4 -6.40 -5.63 7.60
N GLN A 5 -5.93 -6.48 8.51
CA GLN A 5 -5.16 -6.08 9.68
C GLN A 5 -3.90 -6.92 9.73
N ILE A 6 -2.75 -6.27 9.89
CA ILE A 6 -1.50 -6.96 10.13
C ILE A 6 -1.43 -7.37 11.61
N VAL A 7 -1.16 -8.64 11.87
CA VAL A 7 -0.90 -9.14 13.22
C VAL A 7 0.60 -9.19 13.44
N LEU A 8 1.09 -8.31 14.31
CA LEU A 8 2.51 -8.28 14.65
C LEU A 8 2.85 -9.38 15.64
N ASN A 9 3.84 -10.20 15.28
CA ASN A 9 4.51 -11.08 16.22
C ASN A 9 5.90 -10.49 16.59
N LYS A 10 6.61 -11.13 17.53
CA LYS A 10 7.93 -10.64 17.98
C LYS A 10 8.95 -10.53 16.83
N SER A 11 8.89 -11.44 15.86
CA SER A 11 9.79 -11.50 14.72
C SER A 11 9.40 -10.60 13.55
N PHE A 12 8.21 -9.99 13.57
CA PHE A 12 7.75 -9.14 12.48
C PHE A 12 8.63 -7.89 12.36
N GLY A 13 9.40 -7.83 11.27
CA GLY A 13 10.35 -6.79 10.94
C GLY A 13 9.99 -6.07 9.64
N ILE A 14 11.00 -5.47 9.02
CA ILE A 14 10.85 -4.64 7.82
C ILE A 14 10.49 -5.48 6.58
N ASN A 15 11.01 -6.71 6.49
CA ASN A 15 10.76 -7.56 5.33
C ASN A 15 9.29 -8.03 5.31
N GLU A 16 8.78 -8.51 6.44
CA GLU A 16 7.38 -8.94 6.58
C GLU A 16 6.40 -7.78 6.37
N TRP A 17 6.79 -6.57 6.77
CA TRP A 17 6.07 -5.34 6.47
C TRP A 17 5.97 -5.10 4.97
N LYS A 18 7.13 -5.07 4.27
CA LYS A 18 7.17 -4.83 2.83
C LYS A 18 6.38 -5.88 2.06
N ASP A 19 6.46 -7.15 2.45
CA ASP A 19 5.67 -8.22 1.83
C ASP A 19 4.17 -8.02 2.06
N SER A 20 3.76 -7.62 3.27
CA SER A 20 2.35 -7.35 3.59
C SER A 20 1.81 -6.15 2.80
N VAL A 21 2.58 -5.07 2.71
CA VAL A 21 2.21 -3.87 1.94
C VAL A 21 2.14 -4.19 0.45
N LYS A 22 3.10 -4.95 -0.08
CA LYS A 22 3.10 -5.39 -1.47
C LYS A 22 1.86 -6.21 -1.82
N ASP A 23 1.54 -7.20 -0.99
CA ASP A 23 0.36 -8.05 -1.18
C ASP A 23 -0.94 -7.23 -1.15
N LEU A 24 -1.05 -6.26 -0.25
CA LEU A 24 -2.17 -5.31 -0.20
C LEU A 24 -2.30 -4.49 -1.50
N MET A 25 -1.19 -3.93 -1.98
CA MET A 25 -1.20 -3.10 -3.19
C MET A 25 -1.53 -3.93 -4.43
N LEU A 26 -0.99 -5.14 -4.55
CA LEU A 26 -1.34 -6.05 -5.64
C LEU A 26 -2.83 -6.45 -5.60
N LYS A 27 -3.37 -6.76 -4.41
CA LYS A 27 -4.81 -7.03 -4.22
C LYS A 27 -5.69 -5.88 -4.69
N ALA A 28 -5.33 -4.65 -4.32
CA ALA A 28 -6.07 -3.46 -4.69
C ALA A 28 -5.94 -3.11 -6.18
N GLY A 29 -4.71 -3.10 -6.71
CA GLY A 29 -4.43 -2.59 -8.06
C GLY A 29 -4.53 -3.61 -9.18
N VAL A 30 -4.17 -4.88 -8.95
CA VAL A 30 -4.24 -5.93 -9.99
C VAL A 30 -5.61 -6.60 -10.00
N TYR A 31 -6.13 -6.94 -8.82
CA TYR A 31 -7.38 -7.71 -8.71
C TYR A 31 -8.61 -6.83 -8.53
N GLY A 32 -8.46 -5.50 -8.46
CA GLY A 32 -9.56 -4.56 -8.25
C GLY A 32 -10.33 -4.79 -6.94
N LYS A 33 -9.68 -5.38 -5.93
CA LYS A 33 -10.36 -5.71 -4.66
C LYS A 33 -10.33 -4.51 -3.73
N GLU A 34 -11.49 -3.91 -3.50
CA GLU A 34 -11.70 -2.92 -2.44
C GLU A 34 -11.21 -3.46 -1.10
N THR A 35 -10.18 -2.82 -0.55
CA THR A 35 -9.46 -3.25 0.64
C THR A 35 -9.30 -2.07 1.60
N VAL A 36 -9.65 -2.29 2.86
CA VAL A 36 -9.36 -1.36 3.95
C VAL A 36 -8.18 -1.92 4.73
N PHE A 37 -7.07 -1.20 4.78
CA PHE A 37 -5.94 -1.51 5.64
C PHE A 37 -6.07 -0.76 6.95
N LEU A 38 -6.33 -1.49 8.04
CA LEU A 38 -6.43 -0.94 9.39
C LEU A 38 -5.13 -1.18 10.16
N PHE A 39 -4.50 -0.09 10.59
CA PHE A 39 -3.21 -0.11 11.29
C PHE A 39 -3.23 0.74 12.56
N SER A 40 -2.77 0.21 13.68
CA SER A 40 -2.76 0.93 14.96
C SER A 40 -1.38 1.55 15.27
N ASP A 41 -1.39 2.69 15.95
CA ASP A 41 -0.19 3.31 16.52
C ASP A 41 0.65 2.34 17.35
N THR A 42 0.02 1.43 18.07
CA THR A 42 0.71 0.44 18.91
C THR A 42 1.49 -0.58 18.11
N GLN A 43 1.22 -0.66 16.80
CA GLN A 43 1.86 -1.56 15.86
C GLN A 43 3.05 -0.91 15.15
N ILE A 44 3.27 0.39 15.32
CA ILE A 44 4.43 1.07 14.73
C ILE A 44 5.69 0.64 15.50
N LYS A 45 6.47 -0.26 14.89
CA LYS A 45 7.79 -0.68 15.42
C LYS A 45 8.94 0.15 14.85
N PHE A 46 8.80 0.60 13.60
CA PHE A 46 9.84 1.31 12.87
C PHE A 46 9.22 2.54 12.20
N GLU A 47 9.95 3.66 12.19
CA GLU A 47 9.50 4.90 11.52
C GLU A 47 9.26 4.70 10.03
N SER A 48 9.99 3.78 9.39
CA SER A 48 9.81 3.44 7.98
C SER A 48 8.40 2.94 7.66
N PHE A 49 7.66 2.38 8.63
CA PHE A 49 6.27 1.98 8.41
C PHE A 49 5.38 3.19 8.13
N LEU A 50 5.61 4.30 8.85
CA LEU A 50 4.87 5.55 8.64
C LEU A 50 5.26 6.21 7.32
N GLU A 51 6.53 6.13 6.93
CA GLU A 51 7.00 6.63 5.64
C GLU A 51 6.35 5.87 4.49
N ASP A 52 6.33 4.54 4.55
CA ASP A 52 5.68 3.70 3.54
C ASP A 52 4.17 3.97 3.47
N LEU A 53 3.49 4.09 4.62
CA LEU A 53 2.07 4.48 4.68
C LEU A 53 1.82 5.85 4.03
N ASN A 54 2.70 6.83 4.29
CA ASN A 54 2.60 8.14 3.70
C ASN A 54 2.81 8.11 2.17
N ASN A 55 3.74 7.28 1.69
CA ASN A 55 3.95 7.08 0.26
C ASN A 55 2.71 6.45 -0.39
N MET A 56 2.13 5.40 0.21
CA MET A 56 0.87 4.80 -0.26
C MET A 56 -0.27 5.81 -0.34
N LEU A 57 -0.42 6.68 0.67
CA LEU A 57 -1.47 7.70 0.70
C LEU A 57 -1.29 8.78 -0.37
N ASN A 58 -0.05 9.22 -0.61
CA ASN A 58 0.23 10.33 -1.52
C ASN A 58 0.29 9.90 -2.99
N SER A 59 1.03 8.83 -3.30
CA SER A 59 1.28 8.39 -4.67
C SER A 59 0.57 7.09 -5.04
N GLY A 60 0.09 6.32 -4.05
CA GLY A 60 -0.34 4.94 -4.28
C GLY A 60 0.82 3.98 -4.51
N ASP A 61 2.07 4.41 -4.28
CA ASP A 61 3.30 3.66 -4.53
C ASP A 61 4.19 3.61 -3.28
N VAL A 62 5.04 2.60 -3.18
CA VAL A 62 6.11 2.52 -2.18
C VAL A 62 7.43 2.23 -2.91
N PRO A 63 8.47 3.07 -2.77
CA PRO A 63 9.72 2.89 -3.49
C PRO A 63 10.40 1.54 -3.20
N ASN A 64 10.89 0.88 -4.26
CA ASN A 64 11.62 -0.39 -4.20
C ASN A 64 10.83 -1.54 -3.52
N ILE A 65 9.50 -1.51 -3.59
CA ILE A 65 8.66 -2.57 -3.02
C ILE A 65 8.47 -3.75 -3.99
N TYR A 66 8.43 -3.48 -5.30
CA TYR A 66 8.21 -4.49 -6.33
C TYR A 66 9.52 -5.08 -6.82
N GLN A 67 9.55 -6.40 -6.95
CA GLN A 67 10.57 -7.12 -7.69
C GLN A 67 10.23 -7.15 -9.19
N PRO A 68 11.18 -7.47 -10.08
CA PRO A 68 10.93 -7.56 -11.52
C PRO A 68 9.74 -8.46 -11.88
N GLU A 69 9.58 -9.58 -11.16
CA GLU A 69 8.48 -10.53 -11.36
C GLU A 69 7.12 -9.93 -10.98
N ASP A 70 7.08 -9.11 -9.92
CA ASP A 70 5.86 -8.40 -9.50
C ASP A 70 5.46 -7.36 -10.56
N LEU A 71 6.44 -6.66 -11.13
CA LEU A 71 6.21 -5.67 -12.20
C LEU A 71 5.67 -6.34 -13.47
N ASP A 72 6.18 -7.51 -13.85
CA ASP A 72 5.65 -8.25 -14.99
C ASP A 72 4.19 -8.66 -14.80
N ILE A 73 3.79 -9.06 -13.58
CA ILE A 73 2.39 -9.34 -13.23
C ILE A 73 1.54 -8.08 -13.40
N ILE A 74 2.00 -6.94 -12.87
CA ILE A 74 1.30 -5.65 -12.98
C ILE A 74 1.12 -5.26 -14.45
N TYR A 75 2.20 -5.31 -15.25
CA TYR A 75 2.15 -4.93 -16.66
C TYR A 75 1.23 -5.83 -17.47
N GLN A 76 1.22 -7.13 -17.20
CA GLN A 76 0.30 -8.07 -17.86
C GLN A 76 -1.16 -7.76 -17.51
N ALA A 77 -1.45 -7.50 -16.23
CA ALA A 77 -2.80 -7.18 -15.78
C ALA A 77 -3.33 -5.85 -16.34
N MET A 78 -2.47 -4.83 -16.44
CA MET A 78 -2.89 -3.48 -16.86
C MET A 78 -2.99 -3.30 -18.38
N ARG A 79 -2.51 -4.26 -19.19
CA ARG A 79 -2.53 -4.13 -20.66
C ARG A 79 -3.93 -3.93 -21.22
N VAL A 80 -4.89 -4.72 -20.77
CA VAL A 80 -6.28 -4.63 -21.24
C VAL A 80 -6.91 -3.31 -20.77
N PRO A 81 -6.91 -2.95 -19.46
CA PRO A 81 -7.46 -1.67 -19.00
C PRO A 81 -6.89 -0.43 -19.70
N VAL A 82 -5.57 -0.41 -19.95
CA VAL A 82 -4.91 0.73 -20.61
C VAL A 82 -5.30 0.82 -22.09
N THR A 83 -5.39 -0.32 -22.77
CA THR A 83 -5.80 -0.37 -24.19
C THR A 83 -7.28 0.01 -24.34
N ASP A 84 -8.14 -0.45 -23.43
CA ASP A 84 -9.56 -0.09 -23.37
C ASP A 84 -9.76 1.40 -23.07
N ALA A 85 -8.83 2.02 -22.34
CA ALA A 85 -8.78 3.46 -22.11
C ALA A 85 -8.22 4.26 -23.31
N GLY A 86 -7.88 3.60 -24.42
CA GLY A 86 -7.35 4.22 -25.64
C GLY A 86 -5.91 4.72 -25.53
N LEU A 87 -5.15 4.22 -24.55
CA LEU A 87 -3.75 4.58 -24.33
C LEU A 87 -2.82 3.49 -24.84
N ASP A 88 -1.64 3.87 -25.30
CA ASP A 88 -0.61 2.91 -25.68
C ASP A 88 -0.09 2.14 -24.44
N PRO A 89 0.10 0.81 -24.51
CA PRO A 89 0.54 -0.02 -23.40
C PRO A 89 2.05 0.11 -23.13
N THR A 90 2.52 1.33 -22.91
CA THR A 90 3.89 1.62 -22.45
C THR A 90 4.02 1.30 -20.96
N LYS A 91 5.22 0.92 -20.50
CA LYS A 91 5.47 0.63 -19.06
C LYS A 91 5.01 1.77 -18.14
N SER A 92 5.19 3.02 -18.58
CA SER A 92 4.75 4.22 -17.86
C SER A 92 3.21 4.25 -17.72
N ASN A 93 2.48 4.09 -18.82
CA ASN A 93 1.01 4.12 -18.80
C ASN A 93 0.42 2.96 -17.99
N LEU A 94 0.99 1.76 -18.16
CA LEU A 94 0.59 0.57 -17.39
C LEU A 94 0.76 0.79 -15.90
N PHE A 95 1.91 1.30 -15.47
CA PHE A 95 2.17 1.54 -14.06
C PHE A 95 1.29 2.68 -13.50
N GLN A 96 1.11 3.77 -14.24
CA GLN A 96 0.22 4.87 -13.82
C GLN A 96 -1.23 4.42 -13.67
N PHE A 97 -1.72 3.56 -14.57
CA PHE A 97 -3.06 2.99 -14.45
C PHE A 97 -3.17 2.06 -13.24
N TYR A 98 -2.16 1.23 -12.99
CA TYR A 98 -2.08 0.43 -11.77
C TYR A 98 -2.15 1.28 -10.50
N LEU A 99 -1.35 2.35 -10.40
CA LEU A 99 -1.37 3.24 -9.23
C LEU A 99 -2.74 3.91 -9.03
N LYS A 100 -3.43 4.25 -10.12
CA LYS A 100 -4.81 4.75 -10.07
C LYS A 100 -5.75 3.70 -9.47
N GLU A 101 -5.66 2.44 -9.89
CA GLU A 101 -6.46 1.35 -9.34
C GLU A 101 -6.13 1.06 -7.87
N VAL A 102 -4.85 1.11 -7.48
CA VAL A 102 -4.44 1.00 -6.07
C VAL A 102 -5.13 2.08 -5.24
N ARG A 103 -5.09 3.33 -5.67
CA ARG A 103 -5.71 4.46 -4.94
C ARG A 103 -7.23 4.41 -4.91
N ALA A 104 -7.86 3.85 -5.93
CA ALA A 104 -9.30 3.68 -5.99
C ALA A 104 -9.78 2.58 -5.02
N ASN A 105 -8.98 1.52 -4.87
CA ASN A 105 -9.40 0.32 -4.14
C ASN A 105 -8.77 0.16 -2.75
N LEU A 106 -7.71 0.90 -2.41
CA LEU A 106 -7.02 0.79 -1.13
C LEU A 106 -7.33 1.99 -0.22
N HIS A 107 -7.98 1.72 0.90
CA HIS A 107 -8.26 2.70 1.93
C HIS A 107 -7.45 2.40 3.18
N ILE A 108 -6.66 3.36 3.65
CA ILE A 108 -5.82 3.20 4.84
C ILE A 108 -6.49 3.91 6.01
N VAL A 109 -6.71 3.19 7.11
CA VAL A 109 -7.27 3.70 8.36
C VAL A 109 -6.22 3.52 9.45
N ILE A 110 -5.76 4.63 10.01
CA ILE A 110 -4.80 4.59 11.12
C ILE A 110 -5.53 4.95 12.41
N THR A 111 -5.47 4.07 13.41
CA THR A 111 -5.99 4.38 14.75
C THR A 111 -4.85 4.85 15.62
N MET A 112 -4.91 6.11 16.05
CA MET A 112 -3.96 6.72 16.96
C MET A 112 -4.56 6.85 18.35
N ARG A 113 -3.85 6.39 19.37
CA ARG A 113 -4.19 6.73 20.76
C ARG A 113 -3.68 8.13 21.06
N PHE A 114 -4.56 9.01 21.53
CA PHE A 114 -4.15 10.26 22.15
C PHE A 114 -3.53 9.94 23.51
N VAL A 115 -2.20 9.82 23.54
CA VAL A 115 -1.48 9.88 24.82
C VAL A 115 -1.39 11.37 25.16
N GLY A 116 -2.20 11.80 26.12
CA GLY A 116 -2.05 13.13 26.70
C GLY A 116 -0.60 13.31 27.15
N HIS A 117 0.09 14.29 26.58
CA HIS A 117 1.35 14.78 27.11
C HIS A 117 1.06 15.34 28.51
N ASN A 118 1.13 14.51 29.54
CA ASN A 118 1.30 15.00 30.90
C ASN A 118 2.77 15.39 31.07
N SER A 119 3.09 16.53 30.47
CA SER A 119 4.20 17.39 30.87
C SER A 119 3.57 18.71 31.30
N LEU A 120 2.87 18.70 32.45
CA LEU A 120 2.81 19.91 33.26
C LEU A 120 4.22 20.13 33.81
N LEU A 121 5.04 20.90 33.11
CA LEU A 121 6.02 21.79 33.70
C LEU A 121 6.10 23.03 32.81
N PHE A 122 5.99 24.16 33.50
CA PHE A 122 6.13 25.54 33.04
C PHE A 122 7.29 25.76 32.07
#